data_AF-A0A6L4A6I8-F1
#
_entry.id   AF-A0A6L4A6I8-F1
#
_cell.length_a   1.000
_cell.length_b   1.000
_cell.length_c   1.000
_cell.angle_alpha   90.00
_cell.angle_beta   90.00
_cell.angle_gamma   90.00
#
_symmetry.space_group_name_H-M   'P 1'
#
loop_
_entity.id
_entity.type
_entity.pdbx_description
1 polymer ?
#
loop_
_entity_poly.entity_id
_entity_poly.type
_entity_poly.pdbx_seq_one_letter_code
_entity_poly.pdbx_strand_id
1 'polypeptide(L)'
;TIILDTAAEFGEGDVERFVSGLTLPNIKVLSCPLPGEEMLRQSLAVDGYIIKPVTQERLWDMISQFEGRRVLLVDDDRDFVRLITRWLSSSPRKVQTASAYSGSEALAVIKQVQPEILLLDLNLADMDGFQLIKQMRLLPEAKNMRIIVVTAYEIFDASEHLQGKLAIRKPSGLSAAEVIQWIEIYLRGLIKVAH
;
A
#
# COMPACT_ATOMS: atom_id res chain seq x y z
N THR A 1 10.96 24.41 -13.41
CA THR A 1 10.12 23.57 -12.55
C THR A 1 11.04 22.69 -11.73
N ILE A 2 10.93 22.73 -10.41
CA ILE A 2 11.67 21.83 -9.52
C ILE A 2 10.70 20.73 -9.08
N ILE A 3 11.10 19.48 -9.24
CA ILE A 3 10.38 18.33 -8.68
C ILE A 3 11.05 18.01 -7.35
N LEU A 4 10.28 18.09 -6.28
CA LEU A 4 10.71 17.71 -4.94
C LEU A 4 10.09 16.36 -4.62
N ASP A 5 10.94 15.35 -4.48
CA ASP A 5 10.58 14.11 -3.82
C ASP A 5 10.46 14.41 -2.32
N THR A 6 9.23 14.60 -1.88
CA THR A 6 8.95 14.80 -0.47
C THR A 6 8.60 13.44 0.11
N ALA A 7 9.60 12.67 0.52
CA ALA A 7 9.37 11.58 1.46
C ALA A 7 8.50 12.10 2.63
N ALA A 8 7.79 11.21 3.34
CA ALA A 8 6.82 11.55 4.40
C ALA A 8 7.34 12.48 5.54
N GLU A 9 8.60 12.89 5.48
CA GLU A 9 9.29 13.85 6.35
C GLU A 9 8.92 15.32 6.11
N PHE A 10 8.30 15.69 4.98
CA PHE A 10 7.82 17.06 4.77
C PHE A 10 6.39 17.23 5.27
N GLY A 11 6.21 17.99 6.35
CA GLY A 11 4.91 18.40 6.87
C GLY A 11 4.28 19.56 6.08
N GLU A 12 3.06 19.94 6.47
CA GLU A 12 2.39 21.15 5.94
C GLU A 12 3.29 22.39 6.17
N GLY A 13 3.67 23.06 5.08
CA GLY A 13 4.48 24.29 5.10
C GLY A 13 6.00 24.09 4.94
N ASP A 14 6.53 22.87 5.02
CA ASP A 14 7.98 22.63 4.86
C ASP A 14 8.44 22.84 3.41
N VAL A 15 7.58 22.52 2.45
CA VAL A 15 7.78 22.83 1.04
C VAL A 15 7.87 24.35 0.83
N GLU A 16 7.01 25.13 1.47
CA GLU A 16 7.00 26.60 1.33
C GLU A 16 8.26 27.23 1.93
N ARG A 17 8.76 26.71 3.06
CA ARG A 17 10.05 27.12 3.64
C ARG A 17 11.23 26.80 2.73
N PHE A 18 11.27 25.58 2.19
CA PHE A 18 12.31 25.17 1.25
C PHE A 18 12.33 26.08 0.01
N VAL A 19 11.15 26.35 -0.55
CA VAL A 19 10.99 27.17 -1.75
C VAL A 19 11.33 28.63 -1.50
N SER A 20 10.98 29.16 -0.33
CA SER A 20 11.33 30.54 0.07
C SER A 20 12.85 30.74 0.21
N GLY A 21 13.61 29.67 0.44
CA GLY A 21 15.08 29.69 0.47
C GLY A 21 15.75 29.70 -0.91
N LEU A 22 15.00 29.46 -2.00
CA LEU A 22 15.54 29.46 -3.35
C LEU A 22 15.52 30.89 -3.92
N THR A 23 16.69 31.40 -4.31
CA THR A 23 16.86 32.75 -4.89
C THR A 23 16.47 32.86 -6.37
N LEU A 24 15.71 31.89 -6.89
CA LEU A 24 15.35 31.80 -8.30
C LEU A 24 13.93 32.34 -8.54
N PRO A 25 13.76 33.47 -9.25
CA PRO A 25 12.43 34.02 -9.52
C PRO A 25 11.62 33.09 -10.46
N ASN A 26 10.32 32.96 -10.20
CA ASN A 26 9.34 32.23 -11.02
C ASN A 26 9.50 30.70 -11.14
N ILE A 27 9.91 30.01 -10.06
CA ILE A 27 9.95 28.53 -10.03
C ILE A 27 8.59 27.94 -9.62
N LYS A 28 8.06 27.05 -10.46
CA LYS A 28 6.95 26.15 -10.12
C LYS A 28 7.51 24.91 -9.41
N VAL A 29 6.92 24.56 -8.28
CA VAL A 29 7.37 23.48 -7.39
C VAL A 29 6.30 22.39 -7.38
N LEU A 30 6.70 21.18 -7.73
CA LEU A 30 5.86 19.99 -7.67
C LEU A 30 6.32 19.17 -6.46
N SER A 31 5.49 19.10 -5.42
CA SER A 31 5.69 18.18 -4.29
C SER A 31 4.80 16.96 -4.51
N CYS A 32 5.43 15.79 -4.57
CA CYS A 32 4.77 14.50 -4.73
C CYS A 32 5.26 13.58 -3.63
N PRO A 33 4.52 13.41 -2.52
CA PRO A 33 4.87 12.37 -1.57
C PRO A 33 4.63 11.03 -2.24
N LEU A 34 5.72 10.31 -2.53
CA LEU A 34 5.64 8.89 -2.83
C LEU A 34 5.17 8.22 -1.53
N PRO A 35 4.05 7.48 -1.53
CA PRO A 35 3.56 6.85 -0.32
C PRO A 35 4.53 5.75 0.09
N GLY A 36 5.23 6.00 1.18
CA GLY A 36 6.06 5.00 1.84
C GLY A 36 5.22 3.99 2.63
N GLU A 37 5.86 2.91 3.05
CA GLU A 37 5.29 1.81 3.85
C GLU A 37 4.49 2.31 5.08
N GLU A 38 4.96 3.38 5.71
CA GLU A 38 4.38 3.96 6.94
C GLU A 38 3.02 4.63 6.71
N MET A 39 2.86 5.37 5.62
CA MET A 39 1.58 6.02 5.29
C MET A 39 0.49 4.97 5.06
N LEU A 40 0.86 3.82 4.47
CA LEU A 40 -0.05 2.72 4.18
C LEU A 40 -0.44 1.94 5.44
N ARG A 41 0.53 1.68 6.32
CA ARG A 41 0.28 1.10 7.65
C ARG A 41 -0.74 1.93 8.43
N GLN A 42 -0.58 3.25 8.44
CA GLN A 42 -1.47 4.17 9.15
C GLN A 42 -2.86 4.27 8.50
N SER A 43 -2.92 4.43 7.18
CA SER A 43 -4.19 4.61 6.44
C SER A 43 -5.10 3.38 6.52
N LEU A 44 -4.50 2.18 6.51
CA LEU A 44 -5.22 0.91 6.53
C LEU A 44 -5.36 0.33 7.94
N ALA A 45 -4.73 0.97 8.93
CA ALA A 45 -4.56 0.46 10.28
C ALA A 45 -4.07 -1.00 10.27
N VAL A 46 -3.01 -1.28 9.49
CA VAL A 46 -2.38 -2.61 9.41
C VAL A 46 -1.02 -2.61 10.10
N ASP A 47 -0.58 -3.77 10.57
CA ASP A 47 0.63 -3.92 11.37
C ASP A 47 1.89 -4.10 10.50
N GLY A 48 1.73 -4.42 9.22
CA GLY A 48 2.83 -4.63 8.29
C GLY A 48 2.44 -4.54 6.82
N TYR A 49 3.43 -4.33 5.97
CA TYR A 49 3.25 -4.25 4.53
C TYR A 49 4.47 -4.81 3.79
N ILE A 50 4.24 -5.66 2.78
CA ILE A 50 5.26 -6.29 1.95
C ILE A 50 4.80 -6.22 0.49
N ILE A 51 5.65 -5.66 -0.38
CA ILE A 51 5.44 -5.69 -1.83
C ILE A 51 6.00 -6.99 -2.40
N LYS A 52 5.25 -7.64 -3.29
CA LYS A 52 5.75 -8.77 -4.10
C LYS A 52 6.79 -8.25 -5.11
N PRO A 53 7.91 -8.97 -5.36
CA PRO A 53 8.21 -10.33 -4.91
C PRO A 53 8.67 -10.41 -3.46
N VAL A 54 8.10 -11.36 -2.72
CA VAL A 54 8.46 -11.60 -1.31
C VAL A 54 9.66 -12.52 -1.22
N THR A 55 10.63 -12.19 -0.37
CA THR A 55 11.72 -13.10 0.01
C THR A 55 11.42 -13.79 1.34
N GLN A 56 11.99 -14.98 1.53
CA GLN A 56 11.84 -15.75 2.76
C GLN A 56 12.36 -14.98 3.99
N GLU A 57 13.51 -14.32 3.85
CA GLU A 57 14.11 -13.47 4.90
C GLU A 57 13.18 -12.33 5.29
N ARG A 58 12.66 -11.56 4.31
CA ARG A 58 11.77 -10.42 4.58
C ARG A 58 10.48 -10.87 5.27
N LEU A 59 9.91 -12.00 4.84
CA LEU A 59 8.73 -12.56 5.48
C LEU A 59 8.99 -12.93 6.94
N TRP A 60 10.12 -13.59 7.22
CA TRP A 60 10.50 -13.97 8.57
C TRP A 60 10.79 -12.76 9.45
N ASP A 61 11.51 -11.76 8.94
CA ASP A 61 11.77 -10.51 9.66
C ASP A 61 10.46 -9.84 10.06
N MET A 62 9.49 -9.78 9.15
CA MET A 62 8.17 -9.21 9.43
C MET A 62 7.42 -10.00 10.50
N ILE A 63 7.30 -11.32 10.33
CA ILE A 63 6.51 -12.16 11.25
C ILE A 63 7.18 -12.30 12.61
N SER A 64 8.52 -12.26 12.67
CA SER A 64 9.28 -12.41 13.91
C SER A 64 9.02 -11.29 14.92
N GLN A 65 8.54 -10.13 14.46
CA GLN A 65 8.13 -8.97 15.26
C GLN A 65 6.86 -9.22 16.08
N PHE A 66 6.12 -10.28 15.77
CA PHE A 66 4.86 -10.62 16.43
C PHE A 66 4.98 -11.95 17.18
N GLU A 67 4.25 -12.09 18.28
CA GLU A 67 4.25 -13.31 19.12
C GLU A 67 3.34 -14.43 18.59
N GLY A 68 2.57 -14.16 17.54
CA GLY A 68 1.60 -15.09 16.96
C GLY A 68 2.24 -16.29 16.26
N ARG A 69 1.60 -17.46 16.41
CA ARG A 69 2.00 -18.73 15.77
C ARG A 69 0.97 -19.28 14.81
N ARG A 70 -0.29 -18.82 14.85
CA ARG A 70 -1.33 -19.19 13.88
C ARG A 70 -1.45 -18.12 12.80
N VAL A 71 -1.01 -18.45 11.59
CA VAL A 71 -1.01 -17.55 10.44
C VAL A 71 -2.11 -17.99 9.47
N LEU A 72 -2.97 -17.05 9.07
CA LEU A 72 -3.87 -17.23 7.93
C LEU A 72 -3.26 -16.54 6.71
N LEU A 73 -3.18 -17.26 5.60
CA LEU A 73 -2.79 -16.72 4.30
C LEU A 73 -4.04 -16.54 3.44
N VAL A 74 -4.22 -15.36 2.86
CA VAL A 74 -5.34 -15.04 1.96
C VAL A 74 -4.78 -14.50 0.65
N ASP A 75 -4.85 -15.31 -0.38
CA ASP A 75 -4.38 -14.99 -1.73
C ASP A 75 -5.02 -16.00 -2.71
N ASP A 76 -5.51 -15.54 -3.85
CA ASP A 76 -6.12 -16.41 -4.87
C ASP A 76 -5.06 -17.18 -5.67
N ASP A 77 -3.79 -16.73 -5.65
CA ASP A 77 -2.64 -17.46 -6.18
C ASP A 77 -2.25 -18.63 -5.26
N ARG A 78 -2.73 -19.82 -5.63
CA ARG A 78 -2.45 -21.06 -4.92
C ARG A 78 -0.97 -21.42 -4.89
N ASP A 79 -0.17 -21.05 -5.89
CA ASP A 79 1.27 -21.29 -5.92
C ASP A 79 1.99 -20.40 -4.92
N PHE A 80 1.61 -19.13 -4.84
CA PHE A 80 2.11 -18.21 -3.84
C PHE A 80 1.77 -18.69 -2.42
N VAL A 81 0.51 -19.04 -2.15
CA VAL A 81 0.11 -19.61 -0.84
C VAL A 81 0.95 -20.83 -0.49
N ARG A 82 1.13 -21.77 -1.42
CA ARG A 82 1.97 -22.97 -1.20
C ARG A 82 3.44 -22.61 -0.89
N LEU A 83 3.98 -21.60 -1.57
CA LEU A 83 5.35 -21.14 -1.33
C LEU A 83 5.50 -20.58 0.09
N ILE A 84 4.64 -19.63 0.47
CA ILE A 84 4.69 -18.98 1.78
C ILE A 84 4.42 -20.01 2.90
N THR A 85 3.45 -20.91 2.72
CA THR A 85 3.20 -22.00 3.68
C THR A 85 4.43 -22.87 3.90
N ARG A 86 5.19 -23.21 2.85
CA ARG A 86 6.45 -23.97 3.00
C ARG A 86 7.49 -23.19 3.79
N TRP A 87 7.67 -21.90 3.50
CA TRP A 87 8.61 -21.04 4.25
C TRP A 87 8.24 -20.93 5.73
N LEU A 88 6.95 -20.76 6.04
CA LEU A 88 6.48 -20.67 7.43
C LEU A 88 6.59 -22.02 8.16
N SER A 89 6.31 -23.12 7.48
CA SER A 89 6.44 -24.47 8.06
C SER A 89 7.89 -24.82 8.38
N SER A 90 8.85 -24.31 7.59
CA SER A 90 10.28 -24.45 7.87
C SER A 90 10.81 -23.52 8.98
N SER A 91 9.95 -22.64 9.53
CA SER A 91 10.36 -21.72 10.59
C SER A 91 10.65 -22.47 11.90
N PRO A 92 11.73 -22.12 12.62
CA PRO A 92 12.01 -22.69 13.94
C PRO A 92 10.91 -22.37 14.98
N ARG A 93 10.01 -21.41 14.71
CA ARG A 93 8.91 -21.02 15.62
C ARG A 93 7.68 -21.94 15.58
N LYS A 94 7.67 -23.00 14.75
CA LYS A 94 6.52 -23.92 14.58
C LYS A 94 5.21 -23.19 14.26
N VAL A 95 5.23 -22.40 13.19
CA VAL A 95 4.06 -21.66 12.71
C VAL A 95 3.01 -22.63 12.16
N GLN A 96 1.78 -22.52 12.63
CA GLN A 96 0.62 -23.22 12.08
C GLN A 96 -0.02 -22.33 11.03
N THR A 97 -0.23 -22.87 9.82
CA THR A 97 -0.82 -22.11 8.72
C THR A 97 -2.22 -22.61 8.38
N ALA A 98 -3.15 -21.69 8.22
CA ALA A 98 -4.40 -21.90 7.48
C ALA A 98 -4.35 -21.08 6.19
N SER A 99 -5.19 -21.43 5.23
CA SER A 99 -5.25 -20.77 3.93
C SER A 99 -6.71 -20.49 3.55
N ALA A 100 -6.91 -19.39 2.85
CA ALA A 100 -8.12 -19.07 2.12
C ALA A 100 -7.73 -18.49 0.76
N TYR A 101 -8.54 -18.75 -0.26
CA TYR A 101 -8.29 -18.35 -1.65
C TYR A 101 -9.30 -17.30 -2.14
N SER A 102 -10.10 -16.76 -1.22
CA SER A 102 -11.05 -15.69 -1.45
C SER A 102 -11.31 -14.94 -0.15
N GLY A 103 -11.80 -13.70 -0.23
CA GLY A 103 -12.14 -12.92 0.96
C GLY A 103 -13.31 -13.53 1.74
N SER A 104 -14.27 -14.12 1.01
CA SER A 104 -15.40 -14.83 1.62
C SER A 104 -14.96 -16.06 2.41
N GLU A 105 -14.02 -16.84 1.87
CA GLU A 105 -13.41 -17.99 2.56
C GLU A 105 -12.59 -17.52 3.77
N ALA A 106 -11.84 -16.42 3.65
CA ALA A 106 -11.06 -15.86 4.74
C ALA A 106 -11.95 -15.54 5.97
N LEU A 107 -13.10 -14.90 5.76
CA LEU A 107 -14.05 -14.60 6.85
C LEU A 107 -14.57 -15.87 7.56
N ALA A 108 -14.79 -16.95 6.81
CA ALA A 108 -15.21 -18.23 7.39
C ALA A 108 -14.07 -18.87 8.21
N VAL A 109 -12.84 -18.87 7.66
CA VAL A 109 -11.66 -19.44 8.32
C VAL A 109 -11.29 -18.66 9.58
N ILE A 110 -11.39 -17.33 9.57
CA ILE A 110 -11.11 -16.49 10.75
C ILE A 110 -11.97 -16.91 11.94
N LYS A 111 -13.26 -17.15 11.71
CA LYS A 111 -14.21 -17.57 12.77
C LYS A 111 -13.89 -18.96 13.33
N GLN A 112 -13.39 -19.86 12.49
CA GLN A 112 -13.12 -21.25 12.87
C GLN A 112 -11.75 -21.43 13.54
N VAL A 113 -10.70 -20.82 12.96
CA VAL A 113 -9.29 -21.08 13.33
C VAL A 113 -8.75 -20.02 14.28
N GLN A 114 -9.41 -18.85 14.37
CA GLN A 114 -8.96 -17.70 15.17
C GLN A 114 -7.45 -17.43 15.00
N PRO A 115 -7.01 -17.13 13.77
CA PRO A 115 -5.61 -16.83 13.49
C PRO A 115 -5.14 -15.59 14.26
N GLU A 116 -3.84 -15.55 14.54
CA GLU A 116 -3.20 -14.43 15.26
C GLU A 116 -2.56 -13.43 14.30
N ILE A 117 -2.19 -13.92 13.12
CA ILE A 117 -1.58 -13.13 12.04
C ILE A 117 -2.33 -13.45 10.75
N LEU A 118 -2.65 -12.41 9.99
CA LEU A 118 -3.14 -12.51 8.62
C LEU A 118 -2.07 -11.99 7.66
N LEU A 119 -1.74 -12.79 6.64
CA LEU A 119 -1.06 -12.35 5.44
C LEU A 119 -2.11 -12.19 4.34
N LEU A 120 -2.34 -10.96 3.87
CA LEU A 120 -3.43 -10.62 2.97
C LEU A 120 -2.93 -10.03 1.66
N ASP A 121 -3.30 -10.63 0.54
CA ASP A 121 -3.29 -9.95 -0.75
C ASP A 121 -4.52 -9.03 -0.90
N LEU A 122 -4.32 -7.83 -1.46
CA LEU A 122 -5.40 -6.86 -1.63
C LEU A 122 -6.22 -7.09 -2.90
N ASN A 123 -5.65 -7.77 -3.89
CA ASN A 123 -6.24 -8.01 -5.19
C ASN A 123 -6.86 -9.42 -5.23
N LEU A 124 -7.94 -9.61 -4.49
CA LEU A 124 -8.68 -10.89 -4.49
C LEU A 124 -9.74 -10.89 -5.60
N ALA A 125 -9.97 -12.06 -6.20
CA ALA A 125 -10.91 -12.21 -7.30
C ALA A 125 -12.39 -11.95 -6.92
N ASP A 126 -12.77 -12.15 -5.65
CA ASP A 126 -14.17 -12.05 -5.19
C ASP A 126 -14.51 -10.72 -4.51
N MET A 127 -13.53 -10.03 -3.91
CA MET A 127 -13.74 -8.73 -3.27
C MET A 127 -12.45 -7.93 -3.16
N ASP A 128 -12.60 -6.62 -2.99
CA ASP A 128 -11.49 -5.74 -2.67
C ASP A 128 -10.95 -6.05 -1.25
N GLY A 129 -9.64 -6.32 -1.12
CA GLY A 129 -8.99 -6.58 0.17
C GLY A 129 -9.15 -5.43 1.18
N PHE A 130 -9.34 -4.19 0.73
CA PHE A 130 -9.70 -3.07 1.62
C PHE A 130 -11.07 -3.27 2.27
N GLN A 131 -12.05 -3.80 1.52
CA GLN A 131 -13.36 -4.11 2.07
C GLN A 131 -13.28 -5.28 3.05
N LEU A 132 -12.46 -6.29 2.76
CA LEU A 132 -12.21 -7.41 3.66
C LEU A 132 -11.66 -6.92 5.02
N ILE A 133 -10.63 -6.06 5.01
CA ILE A 133 -10.08 -5.47 6.25
C ILE A 133 -11.18 -4.74 7.03
N LYS A 134 -12.01 -3.92 6.38
CA LYS A 134 -13.12 -3.21 7.03
C LYS A 134 -14.11 -4.17 7.67
N GLN A 135 -14.52 -5.23 6.97
CA GLN A 135 -15.44 -6.25 7.50
C GLN A 135 -14.82 -6.99 8.68
N MET A 136 -13.54 -7.35 8.59
CA MET A 136 -12.82 -8.03 9.66
C MET A 136 -12.71 -7.19 10.93
N ARG A 137 -12.52 -5.87 10.81
CA ARG A 137 -12.47 -4.97 11.98
C ARG A 137 -13.77 -4.95 12.78
N LEU A 138 -14.89 -5.41 12.20
CA LEU A 138 -16.18 -5.57 12.87
C LEU A 138 -16.32 -6.95 13.57
N LEU A 139 -15.41 -7.89 13.34
CA LEU A 139 -15.43 -9.23 13.94
C LEU A 139 -14.70 -9.24 15.29
N PRO A 140 -15.35 -9.70 16.38
CA PRO A 140 -14.69 -9.88 17.68
C PRO A 140 -13.47 -10.80 17.61
N GLU A 141 -13.52 -11.83 16.77
CA GLU A 141 -12.46 -12.84 16.58
C GLU A 141 -11.20 -12.26 15.95
N ALA A 142 -11.32 -11.18 15.17
CA ALA A 142 -10.19 -10.52 14.50
C ALA A 142 -9.65 -9.32 15.27
N LYS A 143 -10.22 -8.97 16.43
CA LYS A 143 -9.89 -7.74 17.18
C LYS A 143 -8.40 -7.59 17.50
N ASN A 144 -7.76 -8.69 17.89
CA ASN A 144 -6.33 -8.72 18.26
C ASN A 144 -5.44 -9.28 17.16
N MET A 145 -6.02 -9.59 15.99
CA MET A 145 -5.28 -10.19 14.90
C MET A 145 -4.38 -9.15 14.23
N ARG A 146 -3.12 -9.53 14.00
CA ARG A 146 -2.16 -8.69 13.29
C ARG A 146 -2.39 -8.84 11.79
N ILE A 147 -2.51 -7.73 11.07
CA ILE A 147 -2.73 -7.74 9.63
C ILE A 147 -1.46 -7.28 8.94
N ILE A 148 -0.91 -8.14 8.09
CA ILE A 148 0.23 -7.83 7.22
C ILE A 148 -0.28 -7.93 5.78
N VAL A 149 -0.21 -6.83 5.05
CA VAL A 149 -0.55 -6.83 3.64
C VAL A 149 0.64 -7.33 2.83
N VAL A 150 0.38 -8.25 1.90
CA VAL A 150 1.37 -8.87 1.02
C VAL A 150 0.83 -8.84 -0.41
N THR A 151 1.18 -7.84 -1.20
CA THR A 151 0.52 -7.64 -2.50
C THR A 151 1.44 -7.15 -3.61
N ALA A 152 1.04 -7.45 -4.84
CA ALA A 152 1.59 -6.84 -6.06
C ALA A 152 0.81 -5.57 -6.46
N TYR A 153 -0.31 -5.29 -5.79
CA TYR A 153 -1.12 -4.11 -6.03
C TYR A 153 -0.31 -2.86 -5.68
N GLU A 154 0.18 -2.18 -6.71
CA GLU A 154 0.56 -0.78 -6.61
C GLU A 154 -0.72 -0.02 -6.25
N ILE A 155 -0.72 0.78 -5.17
CA ILE A 155 -1.91 1.25 -4.42
C ILE A 155 -2.70 2.37 -5.14
N PHE A 156 -2.67 2.32 -6.44
CA PHE A 156 -2.33 3.46 -7.27
C PHE A 156 -3.41 3.77 -8.30
N ASP A 157 -4.45 2.93 -8.32
CA ASP A 157 -5.70 3.08 -9.04
C ASP A 157 -6.88 3.53 -8.15
N ALA A 158 -6.64 4.34 -7.12
CA ALA A 158 -7.72 5.05 -6.41
C ALA A 158 -7.94 6.43 -7.04
N SER A 159 -8.46 6.46 -8.27
CA SER A 159 -8.75 7.68 -9.04
C SER A 159 -10.25 7.96 -9.07
N GLU A 160 -10.77 8.67 -8.06
CA GLU A 160 -12.03 9.40 -8.25
C GLU A 160 -12.17 10.60 -7.29
N HIS A 161 -12.40 11.78 -7.90
CA HIS A 161 -12.69 13.11 -7.34
C HIS A 161 -11.51 14.04 -7.00
N LEU A 162 -11.40 15.17 -7.72
CA LEU A 162 -11.12 16.54 -7.20
C LEU A 162 -11.11 17.61 -8.33
N GLN A 163 -11.71 18.79 -8.08
CA GLN A 163 -11.66 20.02 -8.92
C GLN A 163 -10.96 21.16 -8.14
N GLY A 164 -10.22 22.05 -8.85
CA GLY A 164 -9.47 23.21 -8.29
C GLY A 164 -7.94 23.06 -8.41
N LYS A 165 -7.14 24.08 -8.02
CA LYS A 165 -5.64 24.16 -8.02
C LYS A 165 -4.96 22.81 -8.36
N LEU A 166 -4.32 22.72 -9.52
CA LEU A 166 -3.84 21.45 -10.08
C LEU A 166 -2.64 20.89 -9.28
N ALA A 167 -2.96 20.13 -8.24
CA ALA A 167 -2.08 19.17 -7.60
C ALA A 167 -2.37 17.81 -8.25
N ILE A 168 -1.45 17.33 -9.10
CA ILE A 168 -1.58 15.99 -9.68
C ILE A 168 -1.07 15.01 -8.65
N ARG A 169 -1.99 14.41 -7.91
CA ARG A 169 -1.73 13.30 -7.00
C ARG A 169 -2.25 12.05 -7.68
N LYS A 170 -1.36 11.30 -8.29
CA LYS A 170 -1.65 9.91 -8.60
C LYS A 170 -1.21 9.15 -7.37
N PRO A 171 -2.10 8.40 -6.69
CA PRO A 171 -1.67 7.59 -5.56
C PRO A 171 -0.41 6.86 -6.02
N SER A 172 -0.43 6.29 -7.24
CA SER A 172 0.61 6.23 -8.30
C SER A 172 2.11 6.20 -7.98
N GLY A 173 2.55 7.31 -7.43
CA GLY A 173 3.64 8.01 -8.09
C GLY A 173 3.34 8.31 -9.58
N LEU A 174 3.97 9.33 -10.13
CA LEU A 174 3.83 9.62 -11.56
C LEU A 174 5.02 9.01 -12.30
N SER A 175 4.77 8.27 -13.39
CA SER A 175 5.86 7.84 -14.27
C SER A 175 6.42 9.04 -15.04
N ALA A 176 7.69 8.96 -15.46
CA ALA A 176 8.33 10.04 -16.23
C ALA A 176 7.55 10.37 -17.52
N ALA A 177 6.99 9.37 -18.19
CA ALA A 177 6.17 9.57 -19.40
C ALA A 177 4.88 10.34 -19.09
N GLU A 178 4.21 10.03 -17.97
CA GLU A 178 3.00 10.75 -17.54
C GLU A 178 3.33 12.19 -17.17
N VAL A 179 4.40 12.42 -16.41
CA VAL A 179 4.86 13.78 -16.08
C VAL A 179 5.13 14.59 -17.35
N ILE A 180 5.82 14.00 -18.34
CA ILE A 180 6.10 14.64 -19.63
C ILE A 180 4.80 14.92 -20.40
N GLN A 181 3.89 13.96 -20.48
CA GLN A 181 2.60 14.12 -21.15
C GLN A 181 1.75 15.23 -20.52
N TRP A 182 1.71 15.30 -19.19
CA TRP A 182 1.01 16.35 -18.46
C TRP A 182 1.63 17.74 -18.68
N ILE A 183 2.96 17.83 -18.69
CA ILE A 183 3.68 19.06 -19.03
C ILE A 183 3.35 19.49 -20.47
N GLU A 184 3.34 18.58 -21.44
CA GLU A 184 3.02 18.88 -22.83
C GLU A 184 1.57 19.33 -23.02
N ILE A 185 0.60 18.67 -22.37
CA ILE A 185 -0.82 19.04 -22.42
C ILE A 185 -1.01 20.45 -21.82
N TYR A 186 -0.35 20.73 -20.70
CA TYR A 186 -0.41 22.04 -20.04
C TYR A 186 0.23 23.14 -20.89
N LEU A 187 1.38 22.89 -21.51
CA LEU A 187 2.06 23.84 -22.41
C LEU A 187 1.24 24.11 -23.69
N ARG A 188 0.61 23.08 -24.27
CA ARG A 188 -0.32 23.25 -25.41
C ARG A 188 -1.56 24.07 -25.04
N GLY A 189 -2.05 23.92 -23.80
CA GLY A 189 -3.15 24.72 -23.26
C GLY A 189 -2.79 26.20 -23.09
N LEU A 190 -1.55 26.53 -22.73
CA LEU A 190 -1.07 27.91 -22.62
C LEU A 190 -0.86 28.61 -23.98
N ILE A 191 -0.48 27.85 -25.01
CA ILE A 191 -0.26 28.39 -26.37
C ILE A 191 -1.60 28.75 -27.05
N LYS A 192 -2.71 28.08 -26.70
CA LYS A 192 -4.05 28.43 -27.22
C LYS A 192 -4.70 29.66 -26.55
N VAL A 193 -4.15 30.16 -25.45
CA VAL A 193 -4.62 31.37 -24.75
C VAL A 193 -3.82 32.62 -25.18
N ALA A 194 -2.86 32.46 -26.10
CA ALA A 194 -2.04 33.55 -26.65
C ALA A 194 -2.51 34.03 -28.05
N HIS A 195 -3.83 33.97 -28.32
CA HIS A 195 -4.48 34.62 -29.46
C HIS A 195 -5.67 35.45 -29.00
#